data_AF-A0AAW9BBV2-F1
#
_entry.id   AF-A0AAW9BBV2-F1
#
_cell.length_a   1.000
_cell.length_b   1.000
_cell.length_c   1.000
_cell.angle_alpha   90.00
_cell.angle_beta   90.00
_cell.angle_gamma   90.00
#
_symmetry.space_group_name_H-M   'P 1'
#
loop_
_entity.id
_entity.type
_entity.pdbx_description
1 polymer ?
#
loop_
_entity_poly.entity_id
_entity_poly.type
_entity_poly.pdbx_seq_one_letter_code
_entity_poly.pdbx_strand_id
1 'polypeptide(L)'
;RRFLCSSLKYFTNNNLKQMTGSWSNWVRSAKTLVRNLSSQKFIIQEIAQVISPLNNVNLASPSGQAGNQVDTFLGQTTKTTTLHRKTTIHGAKGETHDVTMLISTARAGGQPGSHWRSWIDSQSSEAARFAYVASSRPKHCLIWAVKTLNDADKTRLKDMGFHLL
;
A
#
# COMPACT_ATOMS: atom_id res chain seq x y z
N ARG A 1 5.49 11.49 20.67
CA ARG A 1 5.41 10.00 20.71
C ARG A 1 4.78 9.46 22.01
N ARG A 2 5.07 10.03 23.20
CA ARG A 2 4.51 9.58 24.50
C ARG A 2 2.98 9.50 24.54
N PHE A 3 2.28 10.50 24.02
CA PHE A 3 0.80 10.50 23.92
C PHE A 3 0.26 9.23 23.24
N LEU A 4 0.66 8.96 22.00
CA LEU A 4 0.19 7.80 21.23
C LEU A 4 0.47 6.48 21.95
N CYS A 5 1.69 6.31 22.48
CA CYS A 5 2.05 5.10 23.20
C CYS A 5 1.19 4.92 24.47
N SER A 6 0.95 5.97 25.24
CA SER A 6 0.11 5.91 26.44
C SER A 6 -1.36 5.65 26.10
N SER A 7 -1.88 6.26 25.03
CA SER A 7 -3.24 6.02 24.53
C SER A 7 -3.43 4.58 24.08
N LEU A 8 -2.47 4.01 23.34
CA LEU A 8 -2.51 2.61 22.93
C LEU A 8 -2.43 1.65 24.12
N LYS A 9 -1.56 1.96 25.11
CA LYS A 9 -1.51 1.19 26.37
C LYS A 9 -2.85 1.25 27.11
N TYR A 10 -3.46 2.43 27.21
CA TYR A 10 -4.77 2.60 27.82
C TYR A 10 -5.84 1.76 27.11
N PHE A 11 -5.91 1.77 25.78
CA PHE A 11 -6.86 0.94 25.03
C PHE A 11 -6.61 -0.56 25.22
N THR A 12 -5.35 -0.97 25.17
CA THR A 12 -4.94 -2.38 25.33
C THR A 12 -5.25 -2.91 26.73
N ASN A 13 -5.01 -2.09 27.75
CA ASN A 13 -5.31 -2.41 29.16
C ASN A 13 -6.82 -2.46 29.43
N ASN A 14 -7.62 -1.75 28.64
CA ASN A 14 -9.09 -1.80 28.70
C ASN A 14 -9.67 -2.79 27.66
N ASN A 15 -8.95 -3.88 27.40
CA ASN A 15 -9.40 -5.02 26.60
C ASN A 15 -9.75 -4.72 25.13
N LEU A 16 -9.36 -3.56 24.57
CA LEU A 16 -9.63 -3.29 23.16
C LEU A 16 -8.83 -4.21 22.21
N LYS A 17 -7.77 -4.85 22.72
CA LYS A 17 -7.04 -5.93 22.03
C LYS A 17 -7.86 -7.22 21.88
N GLN A 18 -8.88 -7.42 22.71
CA GLN A 18 -9.74 -8.59 22.65
C GLN A 18 -10.80 -8.34 21.59
N MET A 19 -10.60 -8.92 20.41
CA MET A 19 -11.54 -8.84 19.29
C MET A 19 -12.52 -10.02 19.28
N THR A 20 -12.56 -10.78 20.37
CA THR A 20 -13.50 -11.87 20.63
C THR A 20 -14.87 -11.28 20.97
N GLY A 21 -15.73 -11.10 19.97
CA GLY A 21 -17.07 -10.54 20.16
C GLY A 21 -17.61 -9.87 18.90
N SER A 22 -18.87 -9.44 18.94
CA SER A 22 -19.51 -8.76 17.80
C SER A 22 -18.97 -7.35 17.57
N TRP A 23 -19.04 -6.85 16.33
CA TRP A 23 -18.71 -5.45 16.00
C TRP A 23 -19.46 -4.44 16.86
N SER A 24 -20.74 -4.67 17.16
CA SER A 24 -21.54 -3.77 18.00
C SER A 24 -20.98 -3.64 19.41
N ASN A 25 -20.53 -4.75 20.01
CA ASN A 25 -19.96 -4.77 21.35
C ASN A 25 -18.55 -4.15 21.38
N TRP A 26 -17.73 -4.47 20.38
CA TRP A 26 -16.38 -3.91 20.28
C TRP A 26 -16.42 -2.40 20.05
N VAL A 27 -17.25 -1.92 19.11
CA VAL A 27 -17.40 -0.48 18.84
C VAL A 27 -17.96 0.27 20.03
N ARG A 28 -18.89 -0.32 20.79
CA ARG A 28 -19.38 0.28 22.04
C ARG A 28 -18.23 0.51 23.02
N SER A 29 -17.38 -0.50 23.20
CA SER A 29 -16.20 -0.42 24.08
C SER A 29 -15.19 0.60 23.57
N ALA A 30 -14.84 0.56 22.28
CA ALA A 30 -13.95 1.51 21.63
C ALA A 30 -14.43 2.96 21.81
N LYS A 31 -15.72 3.19 21.56
CA LYS A 31 -16.36 4.51 21.67
C LYS A 31 -16.23 5.04 23.08
N THR A 32 -16.56 4.24 24.09
CA THR A 32 -16.43 4.65 25.49
C THR A 32 -14.99 5.04 25.83
N LEU A 33 -14.01 4.25 25.40
CA LEU A 33 -12.60 4.53 25.69
C LEU A 33 -12.10 5.79 24.99
N VAL A 34 -12.46 5.99 23.72
CA VAL A 34 -12.08 7.19 22.96
C VAL A 34 -12.71 8.44 23.58
N ARG A 35 -13.98 8.36 23.98
CA ARG A 35 -14.67 9.49 24.61
C ARG A 35 -14.12 9.85 25.99
N ASN A 36 -13.51 8.89 26.68
CA ASN A 36 -12.88 9.10 27.98
C ASN A 36 -11.38 9.40 27.87
N LEU A 37 -10.81 9.52 26.66
CA LEU A 37 -9.38 9.68 26.47
C LEU A 37 -8.88 11.02 27.01
N SER A 38 -9.61 12.12 26.80
CA SER A 38 -9.19 13.46 27.25
C SER A 38 -9.07 13.58 28.77
N SER A 39 -9.77 12.72 29.51
CA SER A 39 -9.82 12.73 30.98
C SER A 39 -8.77 11.82 31.62
N GLN A 40 -7.92 11.16 30.83
CA GLN A 40 -6.92 10.26 31.37
C GLN A 40 -5.75 11.01 32.03
N LYS A 41 -5.26 10.48 33.15
CA LYS A 41 -4.18 11.09 33.95
C LYS A 41 -2.87 11.34 33.19
N PHE A 42 -2.64 10.62 32.08
CA PHE A 42 -1.44 10.77 31.25
C PHE A 42 -1.58 11.84 30.16
N ILE A 43 -2.74 12.50 30.06
CA ILE A 43 -3.00 13.58 29.12
C ILE A 43 -2.73 14.92 29.81
N ILE A 44 -1.89 15.74 29.18
CA ILE A 44 -1.64 17.13 29.59
C ILE A 44 -2.76 18.03 29.06
N GLN A 45 -2.98 19.17 29.72
CA GLN A 45 -4.11 20.07 29.45
C GLN A 45 -4.17 20.53 27.98
N GLU A 46 -3.02 20.83 27.37
CA GLU A 46 -2.91 21.27 25.98
C GLU A 46 -3.44 20.20 25.02
N ILE A 47 -3.07 18.93 25.26
CA ILE A 47 -3.54 17.81 24.45
C ILE A 47 -5.03 17.57 24.71
N ALA A 48 -5.48 17.66 25.96
CA ALA A 48 -6.90 17.46 26.31
C ALA A 48 -7.82 18.41 25.54
N GLN A 49 -7.42 19.68 25.36
CA GLN A 49 -8.17 20.65 24.56
C GLN A 49 -8.23 20.21 23.09
N VAL A 50 -7.12 19.79 22.50
CA VAL A 50 -7.05 19.34 21.10
C VAL A 50 -7.91 18.10 20.85
N ILE A 51 -7.94 17.15 21.79
CA ILE A 51 -8.69 15.89 21.62
C ILE A 51 -10.10 15.92 22.20
N SER A 52 -10.53 17.02 22.82
CA SER A 52 -11.88 17.20 23.36
C SER A 52 -13.02 16.92 22.35
N PRO A 53 -12.87 17.15 21.02
CA PRO A 53 -13.91 16.76 20.06
C PRO A 53 -14.17 15.25 20.02
N LEU A 54 -13.18 14.42 20.41
CA LEU A 54 -13.34 12.96 20.47
C LEU A 54 -14.33 12.52 21.55
N ASN A 55 -14.62 13.36 22.56
CA ASN A 55 -15.59 13.09 23.61
C ASN A 55 -17.01 12.89 23.05
N ASN A 56 -17.27 13.42 21.86
CA ASN A 56 -18.55 13.32 21.18
C ASN A 56 -18.50 12.41 19.93
N VAL A 57 -17.37 11.76 19.65
CA VAL A 57 -17.23 10.92 18.45
C VAL A 57 -18.28 9.81 18.46
N ASN A 58 -18.87 9.54 17.29
CA ASN A 58 -19.77 8.43 17.11
C ASN A 58 -19.11 7.34 16.26
N LEU A 59 -18.51 6.35 16.92
CA LEU A 59 -18.04 5.14 16.24
C LEU A 59 -19.23 4.21 15.98
N ALA A 60 -19.35 3.70 14.76
CA ALA A 60 -20.37 2.72 14.38
C ALA A 60 -19.71 1.45 13.85
N SER A 61 -20.38 0.32 14.01
CA SER A 61 -20.00 -0.90 13.29
C SER A 61 -20.13 -0.67 11.78
N PRO A 62 -19.33 -1.34 10.94
CA PRO A 62 -19.56 -1.33 9.50
C PRO A 62 -20.99 -1.75 9.16
N SER A 63 -21.57 -1.18 8.09
CA SER A 63 -22.96 -1.42 7.70
C SER A 63 -23.23 -2.90 7.50
N GLY A 64 -24.28 -3.41 8.18
CA GLY A 64 -24.66 -4.83 8.13
C GLY A 64 -23.73 -5.78 8.90
N GLN A 65 -22.68 -5.29 9.56
CA GLN A 65 -21.69 -6.14 10.25
C GLN A 65 -21.87 -6.18 11.78
N ALA A 66 -22.87 -5.49 12.34
CA ALA A 66 -23.04 -5.33 13.79
C ALA A 66 -23.04 -6.65 14.58
N GLY A 67 -23.61 -7.73 14.03
CA GLY A 67 -23.67 -9.05 14.65
C GLY A 67 -22.45 -9.94 14.38
N ASN A 68 -21.59 -9.57 13.42
CA ASN A 68 -20.46 -10.38 13.01
C ASN A 68 -19.29 -10.23 13.99
N GLN A 69 -18.52 -11.31 14.17
CA GLN A 69 -17.38 -11.30 15.09
C GLN A 69 -16.23 -10.46 14.52
N VAL A 70 -15.57 -9.67 15.37
CA VAL A 70 -14.50 -8.75 14.93
C VAL A 70 -13.23 -9.49 14.49
N ASP A 71 -12.91 -10.62 15.13
CA ASP A 71 -11.77 -11.48 14.78
C ASP A 71 -11.83 -12.04 13.35
N THR A 72 -13.02 -12.26 12.79
CA THR A 72 -13.19 -12.66 11.37
C THR A 72 -12.68 -11.59 10.39
N PHE A 73 -12.55 -10.33 10.83
CA PHE A 73 -12.04 -9.21 10.03
C PHE A 73 -10.54 -8.96 10.22
N LEU A 74 -9.91 -9.54 11.24
CA LEU A 74 -8.46 -9.45 11.44
C LEU A 74 -7.65 -10.42 10.57
N GLY A 75 -8.33 -11.27 9.78
CA GLY A 75 -7.71 -12.39 9.08
C GLY A 75 -8.17 -12.63 7.65
N GLN A 76 -9.07 -11.82 7.10
CA GLN A 76 -8.93 -11.48 5.69
C GLN A 76 -8.05 -10.25 5.66
N THR A 77 -6.73 -10.45 5.48
CA THR A 77 -6.07 -9.65 4.47
C THR A 77 -6.95 -9.84 3.24
N THR A 78 -7.94 -8.97 3.04
CA THR A 78 -8.44 -8.74 1.72
C THR A 78 -7.16 -8.58 0.95
N LYS A 79 -6.86 -9.52 0.04
CA LYS A 79 -5.98 -9.22 -1.08
C LYS A 79 -6.50 -7.88 -1.47
N THR A 80 -5.72 -6.84 -1.18
CA THR A 80 -6.12 -5.51 -1.54
C THR A 80 -6.34 -5.73 -3.01
N THR A 81 -7.57 -5.57 -3.48
CA THR A 81 -7.76 -5.21 -4.87
C THR A 81 -7.20 -3.79 -4.92
N THR A 82 -5.89 -3.65 -4.67
CA THR A 82 -5.04 -2.65 -5.25
C THR A 82 -5.34 -2.85 -6.71
N LEU A 83 -6.26 -2.04 -7.21
CA LEU A 83 -6.31 -1.74 -8.61
C LEU A 83 -4.89 -1.25 -8.89
N HIS A 84 -4.03 -2.16 -9.37
CA HIS A 84 -2.71 -1.78 -9.79
C HIS A 84 -2.94 -0.71 -10.84
N ARG A 85 -2.57 0.54 -10.54
CA ARG A 85 -2.82 1.66 -11.44
C ARG A 85 -2.08 1.38 -12.74
N LYS A 86 -2.85 1.16 -13.81
CA LYS A 86 -2.32 1.00 -15.16
C LYS A 86 -2.31 2.37 -15.82
N THR A 87 -1.15 2.83 -16.23
CA THR A 87 -1.01 4.09 -16.98
C THR A 87 0.15 3.95 -17.95
N THR A 88 0.26 4.90 -18.87
CA THR A 88 1.40 4.99 -19.79
C THR A 88 2.60 5.60 -19.06
N ILE A 89 3.81 5.42 -19.61
CA ILE A 89 5.04 6.01 -19.04
C ILE A 89 4.90 7.53 -18.86
N HIS A 90 4.21 8.19 -19.79
CA HIS A 90 3.90 9.63 -19.73
C HIS A 90 2.97 9.98 -18.56
N GLY A 91 1.93 9.17 -18.31
CA GLY A 91 0.97 9.38 -17.22
C GLY A 91 1.53 9.09 -15.83
N ALA A 92 2.75 8.54 -15.73
CA ALA A 92 3.47 8.28 -14.49
C ALA A 92 4.63 9.28 -14.23
N LYS A 93 4.81 10.29 -15.10
CA LYS A 93 5.92 11.25 -14.98
C LYS A 93 5.77 12.11 -13.73
N GLY A 94 6.82 12.13 -12.89
CA GLY A 94 6.84 12.92 -11.64
C GLY A 94 6.32 12.17 -10.42
N GLU A 95 5.84 10.94 -10.60
CA GLU A 95 5.43 10.08 -9.49
C GLU A 95 6.61 9.24 -8.99
N THR A 96 6.48 8.71 -7.77
CA THR A 96 7.38 7.70 -7.20
C THR A 96 6.54 6.54 -6.71
N HIS A 97 6.90 5.31 -7.07
CA HIS A 97 6.16 4.09 -6.74
C HIS A 97 7.00 3.19 -5.84
N ASP A 98 6.36 2.35 -5.03
CA ASP A 98 7.11 1.34 -4.26
C ASP A 98 7.57 0.20 -5.19
N VAL A 99 6.70 -0.18 -6.12
CA VAL A 99 6.95 -1.20 -7.14
C VAL A 99 6.45 -0.71 -8.50
N THR A 100 7.24 -0.92 -9.56
CA THR A 100 6.86 -0.60 -10.94
C THR A 100 6.99 -1.85 -11.81
N MET A 101 5.90 -2.20 -12.49
CA MET A 101 5.91 -3.23 -13.53
C MET A 101 5.82 -2.57 -14.91
N LEU A 102 6.87 -2.71 -15.71
CA LEU A 102 6.90 -2.26 -17.09
C LEU A 102 6.58 -3.44 -18.01
N ILE A 103 5.51 -3.30 -18.81
CA ILE A 103 4.98 -4.39 -19.65
C ILE A 103 5.41 -4.17 -21.10
N SER A 104 6.16 -5.12 -21.64
CA SER A 104 6.55 -5.15 -23.05
C SER A 104 5.41 -5.69 -23.90
N THR A 105 5.31 -5.20 -25.14
CA THR A 105 4.53 -5.91 -26.16
C THR A 105 5.14 -7.29 -26.43
N ALA A 106 4.30 -8.21 -26.91
CA ALA A 106 4.67 -9.60 -27.15
C ALA A 106 5.61 -9.82 -28.35
N ARG A 107 5.63 -8.88 -29.31
CA ARG A 107 6.37 -8.99 -30.57
C ARG A 107 6.98 -7.63 -30.92
N ALA A 108 8.18 -7.65 -31.47
CA ALA A 108 8.91 -6.43 -31.87
C ALA A 108 8.27 -5.67 -33.05
N GLY A 109 7.39 -6.31 -33.84
CA GLY A 109 6.68 -5.68 -34.96
C GLY A 109 5.44 -4.85 -34.56
N GLY A 110 5.24 -4.59 -33.27
CA GLY A 110 4.16 -3.74 -32.77
C GLY A 110 4.51 -2.24 -32.84
N GLN A 111 3.91 -1.45 -31.95
CA GLN A 111 4.23 -0.02 -31.83
C GLN A 111 5.73 0.20 -31.58
N PRO A 112 6.43 1.08 -32.33
CA PRO A 112 7.83 1.39 -32.10
C PRO A 112 8.09 1.78 -30.64
N GLY A 113 9.17 1.27 -30.05
CA GLY A 113 9.54 1.56 -28.65
C GLY A 113 8.74 0.80 -27.57
N SER A 114 7.76 -0.03 -27.95
CA SER A 114 6.92 -0.78 -27.00
C SER A 114 7.47 -2.15 -26.60
N HIS A 115 8.47 -2.66 -27.33
CA HIS A 115 9.08 -3.96 -27.09
C HIS A 115 10.40 -3.82 -26.32
N TRP A 116 10.64 -4.68 -25.33
CA TRP A 116 11.77 -4.55 -24.40
C TRP A 116 13.15 -4.47 -25.06
N ARG A 117 13.38 -5.15 -26.19
CA ARG A 117 14.66 -5.05 -26.92
C ARG A 117 14.97 -3.61 -27.33
N SER A 118 13.97 -2.87 -27.78
CA SER A 118 14.14 -1.45 -28.15
C SER A 118 14.52 -0.56 -26.97
N TRP A 119 14.27 -0.98 -25.73
CA TRP A 119 14.66 -0.25 -24.52
C TRP A 119 16.17 -0.33 -24.24
N ILE A 120 16.86 -1.31 -24.82
CA ILE A 120 18.26 -1.63 -24.51
C ILE A 120 19.17 -1.75 -25.74
N ASP A 121 18.62 -1.83 -26.95
CA ASP A 121 19.40 -1.99 -28.19
C ASP A 121 20.16 -0.72 -28.58
N SER A 122 19.62 0.46 -28.26
CA SER A 122 20.29 1.74 -28.51
C SER A 122 20.01 2.74 -27.40
N GLN A 123 21.07 3.16 -26.69
CA GLN A 123 20.98 4.11 -25.58
C GLN A 123 20.50 5.50 -26.01
N SER A 124 20.74 5.90 -27.26
CA SER A 124 20.30 7.19 -27.79
C SER A 124 18.84 7.19 -28.25
N SER A 125 18.19 6.02 -28.28
CA SER A 125 16.80 5.91 -28.73
C SER A 125 15.81 6.51 -27.73
N GLU A 126 14.69 7.04 -28.23
CA GLU A 126 13.60 7.53 -27.39
C GLU A 126 13.01 6.40 -26.52
N ALA A 127 12.96 5.18 -27.06
CA ALA A 127 12.52 3.98 -26.36
C ALA A 127 13.39 3.69 -25.11
N ALA A 128 14.72 3.81 -25.23
CA ALA A 128 15.62 3.69 -24.08
C ALA A 128 15.39 4.79 -23.04
N ARG A 129 15.13 6.03 -23.48
CA ARG A 129 14.79 7.15 -22.56
C ARG A 129 13.50 6.88 -21.79
N PHE A 130 12.47 6.35 -22.45
CA PHE A 130 11.22 5.97 -21.78
C PHE A 130 11.40 4.84 -20.78
N ALA A 131 12.15 3.80 -21.16
CA ALA A 131 12.44 2.68 -20.28
C ALA A 131 13.27 3.11 -19.06
N TYR A 132 14.25 3.99 -19.24
CA TYR A 132 15.00 4.60 -18.15
C TYR A 132 14.07 5.36 -17.19
N VAL A 133 13.19 6.20 -17.73
CA VAL A 133 12.22 6.95 -16.94
C VAL A 133 11.33 6.00 -16.12
N ALA A 134 10.78 4.95 -16.72
CA ALA A 134 9.97 3.96 -16.02
C ALA A 134 10.77 3.17 -14.97
N SER A 135 12.00 2.80 -15.29
CA SER A 135 12.89 2.00 -14.44
C SER A 135 13.45 2.79 -13.25
N SER A 136 13.43 4.12 -13.32
CA SER A 136 13.85 5.02 -12.21
C SER A 136 12.72 5.36 -11.22
N ARG A 137 11.46 4.97 -11.49
CA ARG A 137 10.31 5.26 -10.60
C ARG A 137 10.19 4.41 -9.34
N PRO A 138 10.53 3.10 -9.35
CA PRO A 138 10.33 2.28 -8.17
C PRO A 138 11.39 2.54 -7.10
N LYS A 139 10.95 2.60 -5.83
CA LYS A 139 11.85 2.66 -4.66
C LYS A 139 12.41 1.29 -4.28
N HIS A 140 11.61 0.23 -4.47
CA HIS A 140 11.91 -1.08 -3.92
C HIS A 140 12.05 -2.17 -4.97
N CYS A 141 11.19 -2.18 -6.01
CA CYS A 141 11.22 -3.26 -7.00
C CYS A 141 10.82 -2.81 -8.41
N LEU A 142 11.64 -3.19 -9.38
CA LEU A 142 11.38 -3.06 -10.82
C LEU A 142 11.10 -4.44 -11.40
N ILE A 143 9.99 -4.57 -12.14
CA ILE A 143 9.64 -5.80 -12.86
C ILE A 143 9.48 -5.46 -14.34
N TRP A 144 10.20 -6.18 -15.20
CA TRP A 144 9.94 -6.16 -16.65
C TRP A 144 9.13 -7.39 -17.03
N ALA A 145 7.88 -7.18 -17.45
CA ALA A 145 7.01 -8.24 -17.94
C ALA A 145 7.23 -8.41 -19.45
N VAL A 146 7.94 -9.47 -19.82
CA VAL A 146 8.30 -9.82 -21.21
C VAL A 146 7.73 -11.21 -21.54
N LYS A 147 7.29 -11.43 -22.79
CA LYS A 147 6.52 -12.65 -23.12
C LYS A 147 7.38 -13.91 -23.21
N THR A 148 8.42 -13.89 -24.06
CA THR A 148 9.25 -15.06 -24.32
C THR A 148 10.69 -14.61 -24.51
N LEU A 149 11.61 -15.27 -23.81
CA LEU A 149 13.05 -15.01 -23.88
C LEU A 149 13.73 -16.28 -24.38
N ASN A 150 14.55 -16.15 -25.43
CA ASN A 150 15.48 -17.21 -25.78
C ASN A 150 16.71 -17.16 -24.85
N ASP A 151 17.63 -18.11 -24.95
CA ASP A 151 18.76 -18.20 -24.00
C ASP A 151 19.74 -17.02 -24.11
N ALA A 152 19.90 -16.45 -25.30
CA ALA A 152 20.67 -15.21 -25.48
C ALA A 152 20.00 -14.02 -24.78
N ASP A 153 18.68 -13.87 -24.91
CA ASP A 153 17.90 -12.81 -24.25
C ASP A 153 17.95 -12.96 -22.72
N LYS A 154 17.82 -14.21 -22.22
CA LYS A 154 17.93 -14.50 -20.78
C LYS A 154 19.29 -14.10 -20.24
N THR A 155 20.36 -14.45 -20.96
CA THR A 155 21.74 -14.10 -20.58
C THR A 155 21.91 -12.59 -20.54
N ARG A 156 21.49 -11.90 -21.60
CA ARG A 156 21.56 -10.44 -21.70
C ARG A 156 20.83 -9.73 -20.55
N LEU A 157 19.64 -10.20 -20.16
CA LEU A 157 18.91 -9.61 -19.02
C LEU A 157 19.57 -9.92 -17.68
N LYS A 158 20.11 -11.12 -17.48
CA LYS A 158 20.87 -11.47 -16.27
C LYS A 158 22.14 -10.62 -16.13
N ASP A 159 22.85 -10.38 -17.22
CA ASP A 159 24.05 -9.53 -17.24
C ASP A 159 23.73 -8.08 -16.86
N MET A 160 22.50 -7.63 -17.12
CA MET A 160 21.99 -6.33 -16.66
C MET A 160 21.53 -6.33 -15.19
N GLY A 161 21.61 -7.46 -14.49
CA GLY A 161 21.22 -7.61 -13.09
C GLY A 161 19.76 -8.02 -12.86
N PHE A 162 19.01 -8.42 -13.90
CA PHE A 162 17.66 -8.94 -13.70
C PHE A 162 17.68 -10.38 -13.17
N HIS A 163 16.85 -10.62 -12.17
CA HIS A 163 16.48 -11.97 -11.74
C HIS A 163 15.26 -12.43 -12.54
N LEU A 164 15.38 -13.57 -13.25
CA LEU A 164 14.28 -14.16 -13.99
C LEU A 164 13.40 -14.97 -13.04
N LEU A 165 12.09 -14.68 -13.05
CA LEU A 165 11.05 -15.35 -12.25
C LEU A 165 10.33 -16.43 -13.06
#